data_AF-A0A2P9ACW7-F1
#
_entry.id   AF-A0A2P9ACW7-F1
#
_cell.length_a   1.000
_cell.length_b   1.000
_cell.length_c   1.000
_cell.angle_alpha   90.00
_cell.angle_beta   90.00
_cell.angle_gamma   90.00
#
_symmetry.space_group_name_H-M   'P 1'
#
loop_
_entity.id
_entity.type
_entity.pdbx_description
1 polymer ?
#
loop_
_entity_poly.entity_id
_entity_poly.type
_entity_poly.pdbx_seq_one_letter_code
_entity_poly.pdbx_strand_id
1 'polypeptide(L)'
;MTKLDRLGRDAIDVSSTVRTLAEMGERVHCLALGGVDLTSSAGTMTMNVLNAVAQFERDLLIERTQSGLKRAKSEGKALGRPSTLSEKQKQDLRDDLATG
;
A
#
# COMPACT_ATOMS: atom_id res chain seq x y z
N MET A 1 1.91 -21.03 11.47
CA MET A 1 1.15 -20.70 10.23
C MET A 1 1.73 -21.46 9.04
N THR A 2 0.92 -21.77 8.02
CA THR A 2 1.40 -22.52 6.84
C THR A 2 2.15 -21.66 5.84
N LYS A 3 1.75 -20.40 5.65
CA LYS A 3 2.37 -19.41 4.74
C LYS A 3 2.32 -18.01 5.34
N LEU A 4 3.19 -17.11 4.88
CA LEU A 4 3.34 -15.75 5.41
C LEU A 4 2.19 -14.81 4.98
N ASP A 5 1.68 -14.98 3.76
CA ASP A 5 0.54 -14.22 3.19
C ASP A 5 -0.78 -14.39 3.96
N ARG A 6 -0.85 -15.38 4.86
CA ARG A 6 -2.01 -15.62 5.73
C ARG A 6 -1.96 -14.86 7.05
N LEU A 7 -0.85 -14.17 7.34
CA LEU A 7 -0.65 -13.48 8.60
C LEU A 7 -1.03 -11.99 8.55
N GLY A 8 -0.96 -11.35 7.38
CA GLY A 8 -1.24 -9.92 7.23
C GLY A 8 -1.38 -9.51 5.76
N ARG A 9 -1.82 -8.27 5.54
CA ARG A 9 -2.12 -7.74 4.19
C ARG A 9 -0.90 -7.24 3.41
N ASP A 10 0.18 -6.90 4.12
CA ASP A 10 1.45 -6.48 3.55
C ASP A 10 2.63 -6.80 4.49
N ALA A 11 3.85 -6.61 4.01
CA ALA A 11 5.07 -6.97 4.74
C ALA A 11 5.22 -6.19 6.07
N ILE A 12 4.75 -4.94 6.12
CA ILE A 12 4.78 -4.11 7.33
C ILE A 12 3.79 -4.66 8.36
N ASP A 13 2.57 -4.96 7.92
CA ASP A 13 1.50 -5.54 8.74
C ASP A 13 1.93 -6.87 9.35
N VAL A 14 2.48 -7.77 8.53
CA VAL A 14 3.04 -9.06 8.97
C VAL A 14 4.13 -8.85 10.02
N SER A 15 5.08 -7.95 9.77
CA SER A 15 6.20 -7.69 10.68
C SER A 15 5.75 -7.09 12.01
N SER A 16 4.75 -6.20 11.98
CA SER A 16 4.16 -5.62 13.18
C SER A 16 3.45 -6.68 14.01
N THR A 17 2.70 -7.57 13.36
CA THR A 17 1.99 -8.68 14.02
C THR A 17 2.96 -9.66 14.68
N VAL A 18 4.04 -10.05 13.98
CA VAL A 18 5.07 -10.92 14.54
C VAL A 18 5.73 -10.28 15.77
N ARG A 19 6.02 -8.98 15.71
CA ARG A 19 6.59 -8.24 16.85
C ARG A 19 5.66 -8.25 18.06
N THR A 20 4.38 -7.93 17.86
CA THR A 20 3.39 -7.94 18.94
C THR A 20 3.28 -9.33 19.58
N LEU A 21 3.27 -10.39 18.78
CA LEU A 21 3.24 -11.77 19.31
C LEU A 21 4.52 -12.12 20.08
N ALA A 22 5.69 -11.69 19.58
CA ALA A 22 6.96 -11.89 20.27
C ALA A 22 7.00 -11.16 21.63
N GLU A 23 6.46 -9.93 21.71
CA GLU A 23 6.34 -9.17 22.96
C GLU A 23 5.42 -9.86 23.98
N MET A 24 4.45 -10.65 23.51
CA MET A 24 3.60 -11.51 24.35
C MET A 24 4.28 -12.84 24.76
N GLY A 25 5.51 -13.09 24.30
CA GLY A 25 6.24 -14.33 24.57
C GLY A 25 5.89 -15.50 23.64
N GLU A 26 5.08 -15.25 22.59
CA GLU A 26 4.65 -16.26 21.64
C GLU A 26 5.66 -16.42 20.50
N ARG A 27 5.87 -17.65 20.03
CA ARG A 27 6.76 -17.94 18.89
C ARG A 27 5.98 -18.16 17.62
N VAL A 28 6.37 -17.47 16.56
CA VAL A 28 5.68 -17.52 15.26
C VAL A 28 6.48 -18.37 14.28
N HIS A 29 5.99 -19.58 14.00
CA HIS A 29 6.63 -20.48 13.04
C HIS A 29 5.94 -20.42 11.67
N CYS A 30 6.72 -20.27 10.61
CA CYS A 30 6.24 -20.28 9.23
C CYS A 30 6.67 -21.56 8.50
N LEU A 31 5.72 -22.46 8.25
CA LEU A 31 6.03 -23.78 7.66
C LEU A 31 6.52 -23.67 6.21
N ALA A 32 5.99 -22.73 5.41
CA ALA A 32 6.46 -22.51 4.04
C ALA A 32 7.90 -21.99 3.94
N LEU A 33 8.43 -21.41 5.02
CA LEU A 33 9.83 -21.00 5.12
C LEU A 33 10.68 -22.08 5.79
N GLY A 34 10.33 -23.36 5.62
CA GLY A 34 11.05 -24.47 6.24
C GLY A 34 10.84 -24.58 7.75
N GLY A 35 9.75 -24.01 8.28
CA GLY A 35 9.47 -24.03 9.72
C GLY A 35 10.27 -23.01 10.53
N VAL A 36 10.86 -21.99 9.88
CA VAL A 36 11.61 -20.92 10.55
C VAL A 36 10.76 -20.25 11.62
N ASP A 37 11.36 -20.07 12.80
CA ASP A 37 10.85 -19.22 13.87
C ASP A 37 11.13 -17.75 13.52
N LEU A 38 10.08 -17.02 13.18
CA LEU A 38 10.12 -15.60 12.83
C LEU A 38 10.44 -14.69 14.02
N THR A 39 10.37 -15.20 15.26
CA THR A 39 10.71 -14.45 16.48
C THR A 39 12.17 -14.59 16.88
N SER A 40 12.90 -15.53 16.24
CA SER A 40 14.34 -15.68 16.42
C SER A 40 15.13 -14.54 15.77
N SER A 41 16.41 -14.37 16.14
CA SER A 41 17.30 -13.40 15.49
C SER A 41 17.44 -13.64 13.98
N ALA A 42 17.52 -14.91 13.57
CA ALA A 42 17.56 -15.29 12.16
C ALA A 42 16.24 -14.99 11.45
N GLY A 43 15.10 -15.31 12.08
CA GLY A 43 13.77 -14.99 11.57
C GLY A 43 13.56 -13.49 11.41
N THR A 44 14.00 -12.69 12.39
CA THR A 44 13.97 -11.22 12.34
C THR A 44 14.80 -10.69 11.18
N MET A 45 16.01 -11.21 10.98
CA MET A 45 16.85 -10.86 9.82
C MET A 45 16.14 -11.19 8.51
N THR A 46 15.58 -12.40 8.37
CA THR A 46 14.82 -12.80 7.17
C THR A 46 13.64 -11.87 6.91
N MET A 47 12.86 -11.53 7.95
CA MET A 47 11.76 -10.58 7.83
C MET A 47 12.23 -9.19 7.38
N ASN A 48 13.36 -8.70 7.91
CA ASN A 48 13.92 -7.42 7.50
C ASN A 48 14.34 -7.40 6.02
N VAL A 49 14.95 -8.49 5.53
CA VAL A 49 15.30 -8.62 4.11
C VAL A 49 14.04 -8.63 3.25
N LEU A 50 13.02 -9.41 3.63
CA LEU A 50 11.73 -9.43 2.92
C LEU A 50 11.05 -8.06 2.90
N ASN A 51 11.09 -7.34 4.02
CA ASN A 51 10.57 -5.98 4.11
C ASN A 51 11.32 -5.02 3.18
N ALA A 52 12.65 -5.10 3.12
CA ALA A 52 13.45 -4.26 2.24
C ALA A 52 13.12 -4.51 0.76
N VAL A 53 12.96 -5.78 0.36
CA VAL A 53 12.53 -6.16 -0.99
C VAL A 53 11.12 -5.63 -1.29
N ALA A 54 10.17 -5.84 -0.36
CA ALA A 54 8.79 -5.37 -0.53
C ALA A 54 8.72 -3.83 -0.66
N GLN A 55 9.53 -3.09 0.09
CA GLN A 55 9.60 -1.64 -0.01
C GLN A 55 10.18 -1.20 -1.35
N PHE A 56 11.27 -1.83 -1.80
CA PHE A 56 11.86 -1.55 -3.10
C PHE A 56 10.88 -1.78 -4.26
N GLU A 57 10.13 -2.89 -4.25
CA GLU A 57 9.10 -3.17 -5.26
C GLU A 57 7.97 -2.13 -5.23
N ARG A 58 7.55 -1.70 -4.04
CA ARG A 58 6.55 -0.65 -3.87
C ARG A 58 7.02 0.68 -4.47
N ASP A 59 8.26 1.06 -4.24
CA ASP A 59 8.84 2.30 -4.76
C ASP A 59 8.90 2.27 -6.30
N LEU A 60 9.33 1.15 -6.89
CA LEU A 60 9.31 0.95 -8.34
C LEU A 60 7.89 1.03 -8.94
N LEU A 61 6.90 0.46 -8.26
CA LEU A 61 5.50 0.52 -8.69
C LEU A 61 4.97 1.96 -8.66
N ILE A 62 5.30 2.72 -7.62
CA ILE A 62 4.95 4.14 -7.49
C ILE A 62 5.58 4.92 -8.64
N GLU A 63 6.89 4.75 -8.88
CA GLU A 63 7.60 5.45 -9.95
C GLU A 63 6.96 5.19 -11.33
N ARG A 64 6.68 3.91 -11.63
CA ARG A 64 6.02 3.51 -12.88
C ARG A 64 4.63 4.14 -13.01
N THR A 65 3.88 4.19 -11.92
CA THR A 65 2.53 4.78 -11.88
C THR A 65 2.60 6.28 -12.14
N GLN A 66 3.54 6.98 -11.49
CA GLN A 66 3.74 8.42 -11.69
C GLN A 66 4.17 8.74 -13.12
N SER A 67 5.04 7.93 -13.72
CA SER A 67 5.41 8.06 -15.14
C SER A 67 4.19 7.90 -16.06
N GLY A 68 3.34 6.91 -15.81
CA GLY A 68 2.08 6.72 -16.54
C GLY A 68 1.11 7.90 -16.39
N LEU A 69 0.95 8.42 -15.16
CA LEU A 69 0.10 9.58 -14.88
C LEU A 69 0.62 10.84 -15.56
N LYS A 70 1.93 11.09 -15.55
CA LYS A 70 2.56 12.22 -16.25
C LYS A 70 2.27 12.16 -17.75
N ARG A 71 2.44 10.99 -18.37
CA ARG A 71 2.13 10.78 -19.79
C ARG A 71 0.64 11.01 -20.10
N ALA A 72 -0.25 10.45 -19.29
CA ALA A 72 -1.69 10.66 -19.47
C ALA A 72 -2.08 12.15 -19.36
N LYS A 73 -1.48 12.88 -18.42
CA LYS A 73 -1.68 14.34 -18.29
C LYS A 73 -1.16 15.09 -19.52
N SER A 74 0.02 14.74 -20.05
CA SER A 74 0.55 15.39 -21.25
C SER A 74 -0.29 15.12 -22.50
N GLU A 75 -1.01 13.99 -22.54
CA GLU A 75 -1.99 13.67 -23.59
C GLU A 75 -3.36 14.35 -23.38
N GLY A 76 -3.51 15.17 -22.34
CA GLY A 76 -4.76 15.89 -22.04
C GLY A 76 -5.85 15.02 -21.41
N LYS A 77 -5.54 13.81 -20.95
CA LYS A 77 -6.55 12.96 -20.27
C LYS A 77 -6.94 13.57 -18.93
N ALA A 78 -8.25 13.77 -18.75
CA ALA A 78 -8.81 14.14 -17.45
C ALA A 78 -8.63 12.98 -16.47
N LEU A 79 -7.99 13.25 -15.32
CA LEU A 79 -7.80 12.29 -14.24
C LEU A 79 -8.76 12.58 -13.10
N GLY A 80 -9.07 11.54 -12.31
CA GLY A 80 -9.97 11.65 -11.17
C GLY A 80 -11.43 11.46 -11.55
N ARG A 81 -12.34 11.80 -10.62
CA ARG A 81 -13.78 11.63 -10.80
C ARG A 81 -14.29 12.61 -11.86
N PRO A 82 -15.05 12.14 -12.88
CA PRO A 82 -15.70 13.03 -13.84
C PRO A 82 -16.62 14.05 -13.15
N SER A 83 -16.68 15.25 -13.72
CA SER A 83 -17.62 16.28 -13.26
C SER A 83 -19.05 15.79 -13.44
N THR A 84 -19.86 15.83 -12.38
CA THR A 84 -21.29 15.51 -12.46
C THR A 84 -22.12 16.66 -13.02
N LEU A 85 -21.59 17.89 -12.96
CA LEU A 85 -22.23 19.09 -13.49
C LEU A 85 -21.60 19.47 -14.83
N SER A 86 -22.44 19.87 -15.78
CA SER A 86 -21.99 20.58 -16.99
C SER A 86 -21.44 21.96 -16.65
N GLU A 87 -20.63 22.54 -17.54
CA GLU A 87 -20.08 23.89 -17.34
C GLU A 87 -21.18 24.94 -17.19
N LYS A 88 -22.31 24.77 -17.89
CA LYS A 88 -23.48 25.64 -17.74
C LYS A 88 -24.04 25.58 -16.31
N GLN A 89 -24.30 24.38 -15.80
CA GLN A 89 -24.79 24.20 -14.43
C GLN A 89 -23.82 24.75 -13.38
N LYS A 90 -22.50 24.68 -13.61
CA LYS A 90 -21.51 25.29 -12.72
C LYS A 90 -21.57 26.81 -12.75
N GLN A 91 -21.81 27.41 -13.92
CA GLN A 91 -21.91 28.85 -14.06
C GLN A 91 -23.20 29.36 -13.42
N ASP A 92 -24.33 28.72 -13.71
CA ASP A 92 -25.63 29.06 -13.13
C ASP A 92 -25.56 29.05 -11.58
N LEU A 93 -24.97 28.00 -10.98
CA LEU A 93 -24.77 27.92 -9.52
C LEU A 93 -23.85 29.01 -8.95
N ARG A 94 -22.83 29.45 -9.71
CA ARG A 94 -21.93 30.53 -9.27
C ARG A 94 -22.63 31.87 -9.30
N ASP A 95 -23.44 32.12 -10.32
CA ASP A 95 -24.20 33.35 -10.46
C ASP A 95 -25.28 33.43 -9.37
N ASP A 96 -26.01 32.33 -9.13
CA ASP A 96 -26.97 32.22 -8.02
C ASP A 96 -26.35 32.54 -6.66
N LEU A 97 -25.14 32.01 -6.38
CA LEU A 97 -24.39 32.29 -5.15
C LEU A 97 -23.93 33.74 -5.02
N ALA A 98 -23.73 34.46 -6.13
CA ALA A 98 -23.28 35.85 -6.13
C ALA A 98 -24.44 36.85 -5.97
N THR A 99 -25.68 36.40 -6.18
CA THR A 99 -26.89 37.25 -6.14
C THR A 99 -27.71 37.09 -4.85
N GLY A 100 -27.33 36.15 -3.97
CA GLY A 100 -27.88 35.96 -2.63
C GLY A 100 -26.95 36.45 -1.53
#